data_AF-A0A3M1ID05-F1
#
_entry.id   AF-A0A3M1ID05-F1
#
_cell.length_a   1.000
_cell.length_b   1.000
_cell.length_c   1.000
_cell.angle_alpha   90.00
_cell.angle_beta   90.00
_cell.angle_gamma   90.00
#
_symmetry.space_group_name_H-M   'P 1'
#
loop_
_entity.id
_entity.type
_entity.pdbx_description
1 polymer ?
#
loop_
_entity_poly.entity_id
_entity_poly.type
_entity_poly.pdbx_seq_one_letter_code
_entity_poly.pdbx_strand_id
1 'polypeptide(L)'
;GNKIEVDSDVSLEGSTVLYHVFNKYTEAHCSFISKTGESRYLLEVSLVKIALDERRHPRATVEEGQVVINNIRAARNTINASLFNIPTSVKVHFGQYEQKLAGMADEVHVKVFDTSDDKLELVRKSQKILYLPDTQDIASYIPEDLDTFVDYRAALGTDIGQVMDAYRKARIKSELIVPVIYLGHDGKPIPLGYIQLISKSEPIGMDKIMELKAISFELVDRIRDSNTMLINKRQPVINVSFEGLQILIQDEELQRFLIHQKGMSFDIVFKLQQPITVFTEIIYTGQLENGSLLIGVHIMGRSSRAGEMERYKEMVETMLTPGASTSR
;
A
#
# COMPACT_ATOMS: atom_id res chain seq x y z
N GLY A 1 -35.06 22.09 21.09
CA GLY A 1 -33.65 21.79 20.78
C GLY A 1 -33.19 20.67 21.67
N ASN A 2 -32.38 19.76 21.14
CA ASN A 2 -31.71 18.74 21.94
C ASN A 2 -30.69 19.46 22.83
N LYS A 3 -30.96 19.60 24.12
CA LYS A 3 -30.09 20.28 25.07
C LYS A 3 -29.38 19.26 25.94
N ILE A 4 -28.13 19.52 26.26
CA ILE A 4 -27.33 18.71 27.17
C ILE A 4 -26.74 19.61 28.25
N GLU A 5 -26.63 19.07 29.47
CA GLU A 5 -25.95 19.72 30.56
C GLU A 5 -24.65 18.96 30.82
N VAL A 6 -23.54 19.70 30.91
CA VAL A 6 -22.22 19.11 31.12
C VAL A 6 -21.49 19.80 32.26
N ASP A 7 -20.82 19.00 33.08
CA ASP A 7 -19.85 19.48 34.05
C ASP A 7 -18.49 19.66 33.37
N SER A 8 -17.88 20.84 33.56
CA SER A 8 -16.58 21.19 33.01
C SER A 8 -15.83 22.10 33.98
N ASP A 9 -14.57 21.76 34.24
CA ASP A 9 -13.62 22.61 35.00
C ASP A 9 -13.05 23.75 34.14
N VAL A 10 -13.31 23.71 32.83
CA VAL A 10 -12.90 24.73 31.86
C VAL A 10 -14.12 25.54 31.41
N SER A 11 -13.97 26.86 31.29
CA SER A 11 -15.06 27.72 30.81
C SER A 11 -15.42 27.39 29.36
N LEU A 12 -16.70 27.08 29.12
CA LEU A 12 -17.24 26.83 27.78
C LEU A 12 -17.97 28.07 27.28
N GLU A 13 -17.57 28.56 26.11
CA GLU A 13 -18.19 29.69 25.42
C GLU A 13 -18.33 29.39 23.92
N GLY A 14 -19.29 30.06 23.26
CA GLY A 14 -19.46 29.98 21.81
C GLY A 14 -19.79 28.58 21.29
N SER A 15 -19.14 28.18 20.19
CA SER A 15 -19.27 26.83 19.64
C SER A 15 -18.20 25.91 20.22
N THR A 16 -18.63 24.74 20.69
CA THR A 16 -17.77 23.74 21.33
C THR A 16 -18.09 22.37 20.75
N VAL A 17 -17.07 21.52 20.63
CA VAL A 17 -17.24 20.11 20.25
C VAL A 17 -16.92 19.25 21.46
N LEU A 18 -17.91 18.51 21.92
CA LEU A 18 -17.71 17.49 22.96
C LEU A 18 -17.49 16.14 22.29
N TYR A 19 -16.61 15.33 22.83
CA TYR A 19 -16.40 13.96 22.34
C TYR A 19 -16.34 12.96 23.47
N HIS A 20 -16.79 11.74 23.17
CA HIS A 20 -16.66 10.60 24.08
C HIS A 20 -16.29 9.34 23.30
N VAL A 21 -15.49 8.48 23.94
CA VAL A 21 -15.09 7.17 23.42
C VAL A 21 -15.53 6.13 24.44
N PHE A 22 -16.56 5.36 24.09
CA PHE A 22 -16.98 4.19 24.86
C PHE A 22 -16.83 2.93 23.99
N ASN A 23 -17.67 2.80 22.95
CA ASN A 23 -17.52 1.79 21.89
C ASN A 23 -17.23 2.45 20.54
N LYS A 24 -18.01 3.48 20.18
CA LYS A 24 -17.83 4.28 18.97
C LYS A 24 -17.51 5.71 19.37
N TYR A 25 -16.60 6.30 18.61
CA TYR A 25 -16.28 7.71 18.80
C TYR A 25 -17.49 8.55 18.43
N THR A 26 -17.95 9.36 19.38
CA THR A 26 -19.12 10.22 19.23
C THR A 26 -18.70 11.66 19.42
N GLU A 27 -19.00 12.52 18.45
CA GLU A 27 -18.83 13.97 18.53
C GLU A 27 -20.20 14.64 18.61
N ALA A 28 -20.38 15.52 19.58
CA ALA A 28 -21.52 16.43 19.66
C ALA A 28 -21.04 17.86 19.38
N HIS A 29 -21.52 18.45 18.29
CA HIS A 29 -21.31 19.84 17.97
C HIS A 29 -22.35 20.69 18.69
N CYS A 30 -21.85 21.55 19.58
CA CYS A 30 -22.66 22.26 20.54
C CYS A 30 -22.48 23.78 20.43
N SER A 31 -23.53 24.52 20.78
CA SER A 31 -23.48 25.95 21.05
C SER A 31 -23.81 26.20 22.52
N PHE A 32 -23.02 27.05 23.16
CA PHE A 32 -23.26 27.49 24.52
C PHE A 32 -24.58 28.27 24.62
N ILE A 33 -25.42 27.90 25.60
CA ILE A 33 -26.64 28.64 25.94
C ILE A 33 -26.40 29.47 27.21
N SER A 34 -26.14 28.78 28.32
CA SER A 34 -26.03 29.42 29.64
C SER A 34 -25.26 28.55 30.63
N LYS A 35 -24.69 29.19 31.64
CA LYS A 35 -24.09 28.52 32.79
C LYS A 35 -25.15 28.31 33.86
N THR A 36 -25.36 27.07 34.30
CA THR A 36 -26.44 26.66 35.22
C THR A 36 -25.95 26.35 36.64
N GLY A 37 -24.64 26.28 36.86
CA GLY A 37 -23.99 26.12 38.16
C GLY A 37 -22.51 26.53 38.12
N GLU A 38 -21.74 26.33 39.19
CA GLU A 38 -20.32 26.71 39.23
C GLU A 38 -19.47 26.01 38.15
N SER A 39 -19.78 24.75 37.85
CA SER A 39 -19.12 23.92 36.82
C SER A 39 -20.08 23.42 35.72
N ARG A 40 -21.37 23.79 35.76
CA ARG A 40 -22.38 23.26 34.83
C ARG A 40 -22.74 24.21 33.71
N TYR A 41 -22.74 23.66 32.50
CA TYR A 41 -23.01 24.39 31.26
C TYR A 41 -24.15 23.73 30.51
N LEU A 42 -25.15 24.54 30.14
CA LEU A 42 -26.24 24.12 29.25
C LEU A 42 -25.87 24.43 27.81
N LEU A 43 -25.87 23.40 26.98
CA LEU A 43 -25.50 23.48 25.57
C LEU A 43 -26.65 23.01 24.68
N GLU A 44 -26.79 23.63 23.51
CA GLU A 44 -27.66 23.13 22.45
C GLU A 44 -26.85 22.26 21.48
N VAL A 45 -27.34 21.06 21.21
CA VAL A 45 -26.72 20.12 20.28
C VAL A 45 -27.29 20.35 18.89
N SER A 46 -26.42 20.76 17.97
CA SER A 46 -26.76 21.00 16.56
C SER A 46 -26.56 19.75 15.70
N LEU A 47 -25.54 18.94 15.99
CA LEU A 47 -25.18 17.76 15.22
C LEU A 47 -24.48 16.74 16.11
N VAL A 48 -24.88 15.47 15.97
CA VAL A 48 -24.18 14.34 16.57
C VAL A 48 -23.62 13.48 15.45
N LYS A 49 -22.32 13.21 15.51
CA LYS A 49 -21.63 12.28 14.60
C LYS A 49 -21.20 11.06 15.38
N ILE A 50 -21.56 9.88 14.91
CA ILE A 50 -21.12 8.60 15.47
C ILE A 50 -20.26 7.92 14.42
N ALA A 51 -19.04 7.56 14.77
CA ALA A 51 -18.16 6.82 13.88
C ALA A 51 -18.73 5.43 13.56
N LEU A 52 -18.70 5.03 12.29
CA LEU A 52 -19.15 3.70 11.86
C LEU A 52 -18.23 2.60 12.38
N ASP A 53 -16.93 2.88 12.44
CA ASP A 53 -15.88 2.03 13.01
C ASP A 53 -15.30 2.61 14.30
N GLU A 54 -14.73 1.75 15.14
CA GLU A 54 -14.08 2.16 16.39
C GLU A 54 -12.87 3.05 16.11
N ARG A 55 -12.82 4.22 16.75
CA ARG A 55 -11.66 5.11 16.66
C ARG A 55 -10.61 4.64 17.67
N ARG A 56 -9.49 4.14 17.15
CA ARG A 56 -8.41 3.57 17.98
C ARG A 56 -7.57 4.62 18.71
N HIS A 57 -7.44 5.82 18.15
CA HIS A 57 -6.52 6.85 18.65
C HIS A 57 -7.15 8.25 18.70
N PRO A 58 -6.84 9.07 19.73
CA PRO A 58 -7.19 10.49 19.75
C PRO A 58 -6.48 11.23 18.61
N ARG A 59 -7.01 12.40 18.22
CA ARG A 59 -6.39 13.26 17.19
C ARG A 59 -6.08 14.63 17.76
N ALA A 60 -4.91 15.15 17.40
CA ALA A 60 -4.58 16.55 17.63
C ALA A 60 -4.99 17.37 16.39
N THR A 61 -5.64 18.51 16.62
CA THR A 61 -5.85 19.51 15.58
C THR A 61 -4.50 20.14 15.23
N VAL A 62 -4.25 20.36 13.95
CA VAL A 62 -3.01 20.93 13.44
C VAL A 62 -3.23 22.40 13.10
N GLU A 63 -2.38 23.28 13.63
CA GLU A 63 -2.39 24.70 13.24
C GLU A 63 -1.80 24.89 11.83
N GLU A 64 -2.18 25.99 11.18
CA GLU A 64 -1.74 26.27 9.81
C GLU A 64 -0.20 26.31 9.71
N GLY A 65 0.35 25.50 8.79
CA GLY A 65 1.79 25.38 8.56
C GLY A 65 2.58 24.62 9.63
N GLN A 66 1.94 24.12 10.69
CA GLN A 66 2.58 23.30 11.71
C GLN A 66 2.94 21.91 11.20
N VAL A 67 2.04 21.29 10.43
CA VAL A 67 2.27 20.01 9.75
C VAL A 67 1.75 20.09 8.33
N VAL A 68 2.60 19.70 7.38
CA VAL A 68 2.25 19.60 5.96
C VAL A 68 2.75 18.26 5.43
N ILE A 69 2.12 17.78 4.36
CA ILE A 69 2.68 16.69 3.57
C ILE A 69 3.32 17.23 2.30
N ASN A 70 4.36 16.57 1.80
CA ASN A 70 5.01 16.89 0.54
C ASN A 70 5.53 15.62 -0.14
N ASN A 71 6.10 15.76 -1.34
CA ASN A 71 6.68 14.66 -2.13
C ASN A 71 5.66 13.52 -2.27
N ILE A 72 4.45 13.86 -2.69
CA ILE A 72 3.34 12.93 -2.75
C ILE A 72 3.55 12.02 -3.95
N ARG A 73 3.59 10.71 -3.69
CA ARG A 73 3.78 9.64 -4.65
C ARG A 73 2.50 8.82 -4.68
N ALA A 74 1.78 8.95 -5.80
CA ALA A 74 0.56 8.23 -6.08
C ALA A 74 0.69 7.47 -7.40
N ALA A 75 -0.04 6.37 -7.54
CA ALA A 75 -0.09 5.64 -8.79
C ALA A 75 -0.90 6.44 -9.84
N ARG A 76 -0.35 6.61 -11.04
CA ARG A 76 -1.05 7.21 -12.19
C ARG A 76 -2.25 6.36 -12.59
N ASN A 77 -2.07 5.04 -12.55
CA ASN A 77 -3.12 4.06 -12.81
C ASN A 77 -3.15 3.02 -11.69
N THR A 78 -4.35 2.62 -11.29
CA THR A 78 -4.56 1.48 -10.39
C THR A 78 -4.16 0.21 -11.12
N ILE A 79 -3.06 -0.40 -10.71
CA ILE A 79 -2.65 -1.72 -11.21
C ILE A 79 -3.37 -2.77 -10.36
N ASN A 80 -4.15 -3.63 -11.00
CA ASN A 80 -4.79 -4.77 -10.35
C ASN A 80 -4.33 -6.04 -11.07
N ALA A 81 -4.17 -7.15 -10.33
CA ALA A 81 -3.88 -8.47 -10.88
C ALA A 81 -5.08 -9.09 -11.63
N SER A 82 -6.12 -8.31 -11.93
CA SER A 82 -7.17 -8.74 -12.84
C SER A 82 -6.58 -8.80 -14.24
N LEU A 83 -6.60 -10.00 -14.82
CA LEU A 83 -6.04 -10.33 -16.15
C LEU A 83 -6.55 -9.41 -17.28
N PHE A 84 -7.66 -8.71 -17.05
CA PHE A 84 -8.32 -7.86 -18.04
C PHE A 84 -7.83 -6.41 -18.07
N ASN A 85 -7.18 -5.91 -17.00
CA ASN A 85 -6.89 -4.48 -16.82
C ASN A 85 -5.42 -4.16 -16.57
N ILE A 86 -4.50 -4.83 -17.28
CA ILE A 86 -3.07 -4.50 -17.20
C ILE A 86 -2.74 -3.30 -18.11
N PRO A 87 -2.21 -2.19 -17.56
CA PRO A 87 -1.89 -0.99 -18.35
C PRO A 87 -0.90 -1.26 -19.48
N THR A 88 -1.06 -0.57 -20.62
CA THR A 88 -0.16 -0.70 -21.78
C THR A 88 1.31 -0.44 -21.43
N SER A 89 1.58 0.51 -20.53
CA SER A 89 2.95 0.79 -20.07
C SER A 89 3.62 -0.42 -19.44
N VAL A 90 2.88 -1.22 -18.66
CA VAL A 90 3.37 -2.47 -18.06
C VAL A 90 3.74 -3.45 -19.18
N LYS A 91 2.85 -3.67 -20.15
CA LYS A 91 3.10 -4.59 -21.27
C LYS A 91 4.33 -4.19 -22.10
N VAL A 92 4.55 -2.89 -22.30
CA VAL A 92 5.75 -2.38 -22.99
C VAL A 92 7.02 -2.72 -22.22
N HIS A 93 7.05 -2.54 -20.90
CA HIS A 93 8.22 -2.93 -20.09
C HIS A 93 8.49 -4.43 -20.16
N PHE A 94 7.46 -5.27 -20.07
CA PHE A 94 7.60 -6.72 -20.23
C PHE A 94 8.24 -7.08 -21.58
N GLY A 95 7.76 -6.49 -22.69
CA GLY A 95 8.35 -6.72 -24.02
C GLY A 95 9.80 -6.23 -24.15
N GLN A 96 10.16 -5.11 -23.52
CA GLN A 96 11.56 -4.64 -23.49
C GLN A 96 12.47 -5.62 -22.75
N TYR A 97 11.99 -6.18 -21.64
CA TYR A 97 12.76 -7.18 -20.88
C TYR A 97 12.80 -8.52 -21.63
N GLU A 98 11.75 -8.93 -22.33
CA GLU A 98 11.80 -10.12 -23.20
C GLU A 98 12.93 -9.99 -24.24
N GLN A 99 13.06 -8.82 -24.87
CA GLN A 99 14.15 -8.52 -25.79
C GLN A 99 15.53 -8.46 -25.11
N LYS A 100 15.62 -7.85 -23.91
CA LYS A 100 16.86 -7.75 -23.12
C LYS A 100 17.40 -9.12 -22.74
N LEU A 101 16.51 -10.06 -22.41
CA LEU A 101 16.85 -11.41 -21.99
C LEU A 101 16.95 -12.41 -23.14
N ALA A 102 16.73 -11.95 -24.38
CA ALA A 102 16.86 -12.80 -25.56
C ALA A 102 18.26 -13.43 -25.61
N GLY A 103 18.31 -14.75 -25.73
CA GLY A 103 19.56 -15.51 -25.75
C GLY A 103 20.05 -16.01 -24.38
N MET A 104 19.33 -15.74 -23.28
CA MET A 104 19.64 -16.39 -21.98
C MET A 104 19.32 -17.88 -21.94
N ALA A 105 18.40 -18.33 -22.80
CA ALA A 105 18.00 -19.72 -22.98
C ALA A 105 17.48 -19.92 -24.42
N ASP A 106 17.21 -21.18 -24.80
CA ASP A 106 16.65 -21.51 -26.12
C ASP A 106 15.31 -20.78 -26.38
N GLU A 107 14.46 -20.68 -25.35
CA GLU A 107 13.27 -19.85 -25.38
C GLU A 107 13.17 -19.00 -24.10
N VAL A 108 12.81 -17.74 -24.28
CA VAL A 108 12.65 -16.76 -23.20
C VAL A 108 11.31 -16.08 -23.36
N HIS A 109 10.53 -16.06 -22.29
CA HIS A 109 9.24 -15.41 -22.24
C HIS A 109 9.17 -14.46 -21.04
N VAL A 110 8.87 -13.19 -21.31
CA VAL A 110 8.59 -12.21 -20.26
C VAL A 110 7.19 -11.68 -20.50
N LYS A 111 6.22 -12.32 -19.85
CA LYS A 111 4.80 -12.10 -20.16
C LYS A 111 4.00 -11.86 -18.90
N VAL A 112 2.91 -11.13 -19.06
CA VAL A 112 1.88 -11.01 -18.03
C VAL A 112 1.13 -12.33 -17.90
N PHE A 113 0.66 -12.65 -16.69
CA PHE A 113 -0.12 -13.86 -16.49
C PHE A 113 -1.39 -13.83 -17.33
N ASP A 114 -1.85 -15.01 -17.74
CA ASP A 114 -3.14 -15.28 -18.37
C ASP A 114 -3.69 -16.61 -17.82
N THR A 115 -4.95 -16.93 -18.13
CA THR A 115 -5.61 -18.17 -17.66
C THR A 115 -5.37 -19.37 -18.58
N SER A 116 -4.40 -19.33 -19.50
CA SER A 116 -4.28 -20.37 -20.53
C SER A 116 -3.49 -21.61 -20.09
N ASP A 117 -2.69 -21.49 -19.02
CA ASP A 117 -1.76 -22.54 -18.59
C ASP A 117 -1.85 -22.76 -17.06
N ASP A 118 -2.23 -23.99 -16.67
CA ASP A 118 -2.35 -24.41 -15.26
C ASP A 118 -1.05 -24.25 -14.47
N LYS A 119 0.11 -24.43 -15.11
CA LYS A 119 1.43 -24.28 -14.51
C LYS A 119 1.72 -22.82 -14.20
N LEU A 120 1.35 -21.91 -15.11
CA LEU A 120 1.48 -20.47 -14.88
C LEU A 120 0.49 -19.99 -13.82
N GLU A 121 -0.72 -20.53 -13.79
CA GLU A 121 -1.70 -20.26 -12.72
C GLU A 121 -1.21 -20.72 -11.35
N LEU A 122 -0.52 -21.87 -11.27
CA LEU A 122 0.10 -22.35 -10.04
C LEU A 122 1.18 -21.40 -9.53
N VAL A 123 2.08 -20.95 -10.41
CA VAL A 123 3.11 -19.95 -10.08
C VAL A 123 2.46 -18.63 -9.65
N ARG A 124 1.41 -18.18 -10.34
CA ARG A 124 0.68 -16.94 -10.02
C ARG A 124 0.03 -16.97 -8.64
N LYS A 125 -0.65 -18.07 -8.31
CA LYS A 125 -1.37 -18.23 -7.03
C LYS A 125 -0.42 -18.44 -5.86
N SER A 126 0.61 -19.26 -6.05
CA SER A 126 1.61 -19.54 -5.02
C SER A 126 2.58 -18.37 -4.80
N GLN A 127 2.81 -17.56 -5.85
CA GLN A 127 3.85 -16.52 -5.89
C GLN A 127 5.27 -17.08 -5.69
N LYS A 128 5.45 -18.39 -5.91
CA LYS A 128 6.71 -19.13 -5.76
C LYS A 128 7.33 -19.43 -7.12
N ILE A 129 8.62 -19.73 -7.13
CA ILE A 129 9.37 -20.04 -8.35
C ILE A 129 9.13 -21.48 -8.74
N LEU A 130 8.84 -21.73 -10.01
CA LEU A 130 8.93 -23.09 -10.55
C LEU A 130 10.33 -23.29 -11.12
N TYR A 131 11.05 -24.29 -10.63
CA TYR A 131 12.40 -24.60 -11.08
C TYR A 131 12.53 -26.11 -11.32
N LEU A 132 12.72 -26.48 -12.59
CA LEU A 132 12.89 -27.85 -13.06
C LEU A 132 14.26 -27.95 -13.74
N PRO A 133 15.35 -28.22 -12.98
CA PRO A 133 16.70 -28.29 -13.54
C PRO A 133 16.90 -29.44 -14.52
N ASP A 134 16.17 -30.55 -14.36
CA ASP A 134 16.07 -31.62 -15.36
C ASP A 134 14.65 -32.20 -15.40
N THR A 135 13.92 -31.96 -16.48
CA THR A 135 12.54 -32.47 -16.65
C THR A 135 12.47 -33.99 -16.75
N GLN A 136 13.61 -34.67 -16.93
CA GLN A 136 13.69 -36.12 -17.00
C GLN A 136 14.13 -36.74 -15.67
N ASP A 137 14.33 -35.94 -14.63
CA ASP A 137 14.60 -36.39 -13.27
C ASP A 137 13.41 -36.09 -12.35
N ILE A 138 12.88 -37.12 -11.71
CA ILE A 138 11.74 -37.01 -10.77
C ILE A 138 12.09 -36.11 -9.58
N ALA A 139 13.35 -36.11 -9.12
CA ALA A 139 13.77 -35.28 -7.99
C ALA A 139 13.63 -33.77 -8.29
N SER A 140 13.73 -33.38 -9.57
CA SER A 140 13.55 -31.99 -9.99
C SER A 140 12.15 -31.42 -9.74
N TYR A 141 11.15 -32.28 -9.50
CA TYR A 141 9.76 -31.86 -9.29
C TYR A 141 9.40 -31.61 -7.82
N ILE A 142 10.33 -31.91 -6.90
CA ILE A 142 10.13 -31.83 -5.44
C ILE A 142 11.26 -30.98 -4.85
N PRO A 143 11.04 -29.68 -4.61
CA PRO A 143 12.08 -28.80 -4.08
C PRO A 143 12.31 -29.05 -2.58
N GLU A 144 13.54 -28.82 -2.12
CA GLU A 144 13.87 -28.84 -0.69
C GLU A 144 13.30 -27.62 0.05
N ASP A 145 13.32 -26.45 -0.59
CA ASP A 145 12.76 -25.19 -0.05
C ASP A 145 11.35 -24.95 -0.60
N LEU A 146 10.36 -25.42 0.16
CA LEU A 146 8.94 -25.25 -0.15
C LEU A 146 8.46 -23.81 0.02
N ASP A 147 9.19 -22.91 0.67
CA ASP A 147 8.79 -21.51 0.86
C ASP A 147 9.12 -20.68 -0.38
N THR A 148 10.26 -20.94 -1.02
CA THR A 148 10.69 -20.25 -2.24
C THR A 148 10.15 -20.90 -3.52
N PHE A 149 10.07 -22.23 -3.55
CA PHE A 149 9.79 -22.98 -4.76
C PHE A 149 8.44 -23.69 -4.73
N VAL A 150 7.88 -23.89 -5.93
CA VAL A 150 6.67 -24.66 -6.15
C VAL A 150 6.99 -26.14 -6.06
N ASP A 151 6.30 -26.87 -5.18
CA ASP A 151 6.22 -28.32 -5.25
C ASP A 151 5.32 -28.70 -6.43
N TYR A 152 5.94 -28.85 -7.59
CA TYR A 152 5.18 -29.11 -8.81
C TYR A 152 4.57 -30.50 -8.76
N ARG A 153 5.27 -31.49 -8.19
CA ARG A 153 4.76 -32.86 -8.04
C ARG A 153 3.46 -32.91 -7.25
N ALA A 154 3.38 -32.23 -6.12
CA ALA A 154 2.17 -32.19 -5.29
C ALA A 154 1.00 -31.46 -5.97
N ALA A 155 1.31 -30.52 -6.87
CA ALA A 155 0.31 -29.77 -7.61
C ALA A 155 -0.21 -30.49 -8.88
N LEU A 156 0.44 -31.57 -9.31
CA LEU A 156 -0.01 -32.35 -10.47
C LEU A 156 -1.29 -33.11 -10.13
N GLY A 157 -2.36 -32.87 -10.90
CA GLY A 157 -3.57 -33.69 -10.90
C GLY A 157 -3.43 -35.00 -11.69
N THR A 158 -2.25 -35.28 -12.23
CA THR A 158 -1.96 -36.40 -13.15
C THR A 158 -0.70 -37.15 -12.74
N ASP A 159 -0.46 -38.29 -13.39
CA ASP A 159 0.78 -39.04 -13.21
C ASP A 159 1.99 -38.27 -13.74
N ILE A 160 3.10 -38.27 -12.99
CA ILE A 160 4.33 -37.54 -13.35
C ILE A 160 4.94 -38.07 -14.64
N GLY A 161 4.80 -39.37 -14.94
CA GLY A 161 5.28 -39.95 -16.18
C GLY A 161 4.67 -39.29 -17.40
N GLN A 162 3.37 -38.96 -17.36
CA GLN A 162 2.69 -38.24 -18.46
C GLN A 162 3.26 -36.84 -18.66
N VAL A 163 3.60 -36.15 -17.56
CA VAL A 163 4.19 -34.81 -17.59
C VAL A 163 5.62 -34.85 -18.14
N MET A 164 6.44 -35.79 -17.67
CA MET A 164 7.80 -36.01 -18.17
C MET A 164 7.81 -36.39 -19.65
N ASP A 165 6.85 -37.20 -20.10
CA ASP A 165 6.64 -37.55 -21.50
C ASP A 165 6.25 -36.33 -22.34
N ALA A 166 5.43 -35.42 -21.81
CA ALA A 166 5.08 -34.17 -22.48
C ALA A 166 6.32 -33.27 -22.67
N TYR A 167 7.14 -33.10 -21.63
CA TYR A 167 8.42 -32.38 -21.75
C TYR A 167 9.36 -33.05 -22.75
N ARG A 168 9.44 -34.39 -22.76
CA ARG A 168 10.26 -35.14 -23.72
C ARG A 168 9.80 -34.92 -25.17
N LYS A 169 8.49 -34.94 -25.43
CA LYS A 169 7.90 -34.66 -26.76
C LYS A 169 8.18 -33.22 -27.19
N ALA A 170 8.11 -32.26 -26.27
CA ALA A 170 8.44 -30.86 -26.51
C ALA A 170 9.96 -30.59 -26.61
N ARG A 171 10.79 -31.60 -26.32
CA ARG A 171 12.27 -31.51 -26.28
C ARG A 171 12.77 -30.48 -25.27
N ILE A 172 12.07 -30.32 -24.15
CA ILE A 172 12.45 -29.40 -23.08
C ILE A 172 13.29 -30.17 -22.06
N LYS A 173 14.54 -29.75 -21.86
CA LYS A 173 15.48 -30.36 -20.92
C LYS A 173 15.32 -29.77 -19.52
N SER A 174 15.13 -28.46 -19.43
CA SER A 174 14.96 -27.76 -18.15
C SER A 174 14.10 -26.51 -18.32
N GLU A 175 13.48 -26.07 -17.23
CA GLU A 175 12.58 -24.93 -17.21
C GLU A 175 12.65 -24.17 -15.89
N LEU A 176 12.61 -22.84 -15.98
CA LEU A 176 12.59 -21.94 -14.83
C LEU A 176 11.53 -20.87 -15.06
N ILE A 177 10.62 -20.68 -14.09
CA ILE A 177 9.59 -19.64 -14.10
C ILE A 177 9.69 -18.82 -12.82
N VAL A 178 10.03 -17.55 -12.95
CA VAL A 178 10.13 -16.60 -11.84
C VAL A 178 8.96 -15.61 -11.90
N PRO A 179 8.11 -15.53 -10.86
CA PRO A 179 7.01 -14.57 -10.83
C PRO A 179 7.54 -13.14 -10.67
N VAL A 180 6.91 -12.21 -11.39
CA VAL A 180 7.11 -10.77 -11.30
C VAL A 180 6.01 -10.18 -10.42
N ILE A 181 6.36 -9.86 -9.17
CA ILE A 181 5.42 -9.44 -8.13
C ILE A 181 5.58 -7.94 -7.89
N TYR A 182 4.53 -7.18 -8.19
CA TYR A 182 4.47 -5.75 -7.91
C TYR A 182 3.87 -5.51 -6.54
N LEU A 183 4.53 -4.73 -5.69
CA LEU A 183 3.94 -4.26 -4.44
C LEU A 183 3.13 -2.99 -4.70
N GLY A 184 1.82 -3.08 -4.46
CA GLY A 184 0.91 -1.95 -4.47
C GLY A 184 1.32 -0.87 -3.47
N HIS A 185 0.81 0.36 -3.65
CA HIS A 185 1.06 1.45 -2.69
C HIS A 185 0.37 1.20 -1.34
N ASP A 186 -0.57 0.24 -1.28
CA ASP A 186 -1.19 -0.32 -0.07
C ASP A 186 -0.38 -1.47 0.55
N GLY A 187 0.79 -1.80 -0.02
CA GLY A 187 1.67 -2.87 0.46
C GLY A 187 1.26 -4.28 0.01
N LYS A 188 0.15 -4.45 -0.71
CA LYS A 188 -0.31 -5.79 -1.13
C LYS A 188 0.49 -6.29 -2.34
N PRO A 189 0.88 -7.58 -2.37
CA PRO A 189 1.53 -8.17 -3.52
C PRO A 189 0.53 -8.43 -4.66
N ILE A 190 0.93 -8.04 -5.87
CA ILE A 190 0.16 -8.14 -7.10
C ILE A 190 1.00 -8.93 -8.12
N PRO A 191 0.70 -10.22 -8.37
CA PRO A 191 1.45 -11.00 -9.36
C PRO A 191 1.07 -10.52 -10.77
N LEU A 192 1.95 -9.75 -11.40
CA LEU A 192 1.70 -9.16 -12.72
C LEU A 192 1.96 -10.15 -13.85
N GLY A 193 3.05 -10.89 -13.74
CA GLY A 193 3.51 -11.78 -14.79
C GLY A 193 4.66 -12.66 -14.35
N TYR A 194 5.40 -13.15 -15.32
CA TYR A 194 6.49 -14.09 -15.11
C TYR A 194 7.63 -13.85 -16.10
N ILE A 195 8.81 -14.30 -15.70
CA ILE A 195 9.95 -14.53 -16.59
C ILE A 195 10.14 -16.05 -16.65
N GLN A 196 10.06 -16.61 -17.85
CA GLN A 196 10.23 -18.03 -18.10
C GLN A 196 11.44 -18.26 -19.03
N LEU A 197 12.32 -19.16 -18.61
CA LEU A 197 13.41 -19.70 -19.41
C LEU A 197 13.13 -21.17 -19.68
N ILE A 198 13.23 -21.57 -20.95
CA ILE A 198 13.13 -22.96 -21.39
C ILE A 198 14.42 -23.29 -22.11
N SER A 199 15.10 -24.34 -21.65
CA SER A 199 16.28 -24.89 -22.31
C SER A 199 15.96 -26.27 -22.86
N LYS A 200 16.37 -26.50 -24.11
CA LYS A 200 16.23 -27.76 -24.85
C LYS A 200 17.49 -28.60 -24.80
N SER A 201 18.61 -27.99 -24.43
CA SER A 201 19.95 -28.58 -24.55
C SER A 201 20.63 -28.80 -23.20
N GLU A 202 20.50 -27.86 -22.26
CA GLU A 202 21.26 -27.85 -21.01
C GLU A 202 20.38 -27.70 -19.75
N PRO A 203 20.76 -28.28 -18.61
CA PRO A 203 20.16 -27.95 -17.31
C PRO A 203 20.34 -26.47 -16.95
N ILE A 204 19.28 -25.82 -16.47
CA ILE A 204 19.37 -24.46 -15.90
C ILE A 204 19.91 -24.57 -14.47
N GLY A 205 20.94 -23.79 -14.14
CA GLY A 205 21.53 -23.74 -12.81
C GLY A 205 20.84 -22.75 -11.85
N MET A 206 21.18 -22.85 -10.56
CA MET A 206 20.66 -21.97 -9.50
C MET A 206 21.13 -20.52 -9.64
N ASP A 207 22.28 -20.29 -10.29
CA ASP A 207 22.81 -18.95 -10.60
C ASP A 207 21.82 -18.13 -11.43
N LYS A 208 21.14 -18.78 -12.40
CA LYS A 208 20.11 -18.15 -13.24
C LYS A 208 18.90 -17.71 -12.44
N ILE A 209 18.59 -18.40 -11.34
CA ILE A 209 17.47 -18.01 -10.45
C ILE A 209 17.79 -16.68 -9.77
N MET A 210 19.00 -16.51 -9.25
CA MET A 210 19.42 -15.26 -8.61
C MET A 210 19.43 -14.11 -9.62
N GLU A 211 19.96 -14.37 -10.82
CA GLU A 211 19.99 -13.41 -11.92
C GLU A 211 18.57 -12.95 -12.30
N LEU A 212 17.64 -13.89 -12.52
CA LEU A 212 16.25 -13.58 -12.86
C LEU A 212 15.49 -12.89 -11.72
N LYS A 213 15.79 -13.21 -10.45
CA LYS A 213 15.23 -12.47 -9.31
C LYS A 213 15.68 -11.01 -9.33
N ALA A 214 16.97 -10.75 -9.57
CA ALA A 214 17.47 -9.38 -9.67
C ALA A 214 16.80 -8.61 -10.82
N ILE A 215 16.66 -9.26 -11.97
CA ILE A 215 15.98 -8.69 -13.14
C ILE A 215 14.49 -8.46 -12.88
N SER A 216 13.80 -9.36 -12.17
CA SER A 216 12.38 -9.18 -11.86
C SER A 216 12.15 -7.99 -10.93
N PHE A 217 13.05 -7.75 -9.97
CA PHE A 217 13.04 -6.53 -9.16
C PHE A 217 13.29 -5.27 -10.01
N GLU A 218 14.29 -5.29 -10.89
CA GLU A 218 14.58 -4.17 -11.81
C GLU A 218 13.36 -3.84 -12.69
N LEU A 219 12.66 -4.86 -13.21
CA LEU A 219 11.45 -4.71 -14.00
C LEU A 219 10.33 -4.06 -13.18
N VAL A 220 10.11 -4.54 -11.95
CA VAL A 220 9.10 -3.97 -11.04
C VAL A 220 9.39 -2.51 -10.71
N ASP A 221 10.65 -2.16 -10.48
CA ASP A 221 11.04 -0.77 -10.19
C ASP A 221 10.81 0.13 -11.41
N ARG A 222 11.15 -0.32 -12.63
CA ARG A 222 10.85 0.43 -13.87
C ARG A 222 9.35 0.63 -14.09
N ILE A 223 8.55 -0.39 -13.80
CA ILE A 223 7.09 -0.29 -13.85
C ILE A 223 6.60 0.73 -12.82
N ARG A 224 7.08 0.64 -11.58
CA ARG A 224 6.73 1.57 -10.49
C ARG A 224 7.07 3.00 -10.90
N ASP A 225 8.30 3.27 -11.32
CA ASP A 225 8.75 4.60 -11.73
C ASP A 225 7.89 5.18 -12.85
N SER A 226 7.56 4.36 -13.85
CA SER A 226 6.69 4.80 -14.95
C SER A 226 5.24 5.04 -14.55
N ASN A 227 4.77 4.36 -13.50
CA ASN A 227 3.41 4.47 -12.98
C ASN A 227 3.30 5.39 -11.77
N THR A 228 4.39 5.96 -11.26
CA THR A 228 4.36 6.91 -10.15
C THR A 228 4.23 8.33 -10.68
N MET A 229 3.32 9.08 -10.07
CA MET A 229 3.26 10.52 -10.18
C MET A 229 3.87 11.11 -8.91
N LEU A 230 4.82 12.03 -9.08
CA LEU A 230 5.42 12.78 -7.99
C LEU A 230 4.89 14.20 -8.01
N ILE A 231 4.24 14.62 -6.93
CA ILE A 231 3.78 15.98 -6.72
C ILE A 231 4.54 16.59 -5.54
N ASN A 232 5.35 17.61 -5.85
CA ASN A 232 6.18 18.34 -4.88
C ASN A 232 5.48 19.62 -4.39
N LYS A 233 4.18 19.53 -4.13
CA LYS A 233 3.39 20.64 -3.57
C LYS A 233 2.96 20.29 -2.16
N ARG A 234 3.19 21.23 -1.24
CA ARG A 234 2.77 21.08 0.16
C ARG A 234 1.26 21.06 0.26
N GLN A 235 0.71 20.06 0.93
CA GLN A 235 -0.70 19.98 1.27
C GLN A 235 -0.86 20.07 2.80
N PRO A 236 -1.77 20.90 3.32
CA PRO A 236 -1.97 21.04 4.76
C PRO A 236 -2.56 19.77 5.39
N VAL A 237 -2.09 19.46 6.60
CA VAL A 237 -2.70 18.47 7.48
C VAL A 237 -3.68 19.18 8.41
N ILE A 238 -4.89 18.64 8.55
CA ILE A 238 -5.96 19.21 9.39
C ILE A 238 -5.92 18.63 10.79
N ASN A 239 -5.70 17.32 10.91
CA ASN A 239 -5.49 16.65 12.18
C ASN A 239 -4.64 15.39 12.00
N VAL A 240 -4.04 14.96 13.11
CA VAL A 240 -3.09 13.85 13.16
C VAL A 240 -3.35 12.95 14.38
N SER A 241 -3.17 11.64 14.22
CA SER A 241 -3.10 10.64 15.31
C SER A 241 -1.87 9.74 15.12
N PHE A 242 -1.63 8.83 16.07
CA PHE A 242 -0.53 7.87 15.98
C PHE A 242 -0.53 6.97 14.75
N GLU A 243 -1.69 6.79 14.11
CA GLU A 243 -1.85 5.87 12.97
C GLU A 243 -2.52 6.52 11.77
N GLY A 244 -2.81 7.83 11.79
CA GLY A 244 -3.52 8.44 10.68
C GLY A 244 -3.42 9.95 10.61
N LEU A 245 -3.71 10.47 9.42
CA LEU A 245 -3.75 11.89 9.14
C LEU A 245 -5.04 12.23 8.40
N GLN A 246 -5.55 13.43 8.61
CA GLN A 246 -6.52 14.05 7.73
C GLN A 246 -5.83 15.16 6.94
N ILE A 247 -5.86 15.06 5.62
CA ILE A 247 -5.14 15.94 4.71
C ILE A 247 -6.16 16.70 3.88
N LEU A 248 -5.93 18.00 3.72
CA LEU A 248 -6.70 18.83 2.80
C LEU A 248 -5.92 18.98 1.50
N ILE A 249 -6.46 18.44 0.41
CA ILE A 249 -5.88 18.46 -0.92
C ILE A 249 -6.49 19.62 -1.71
N GLN A 250 -5.66 20.62 -1.98
CA GLN A 250 -6.04 21.83 -2.70
C GLN A 250 -5.58 21.81 -4.16
N ASP A 251 -4.59 20.97 -4.48
CA ASP A 251 -4.07 20.85 -5.83
C ASP A 251 -5.02 20.09 -6.76
N GLU A 252 -5.51 20.75 -7.82
CA GLU A 252 -6.50 20.19 -8.75
C GLU A 252 -6.02 18.92 -9.46
N GLU A 253 -4.73 18.85 -9.80
CA GLU A 253 -4.14 17.68 -10.44
C GLU A 253 -4.20 16.49 -9.47
N LEU A 254 -3.72 16.68 -8.24
CA LEU A 254 -3.75 15.66 -7.20
C LEU A 254 -5.18 15.21 -6.84
N GLN A 255 -6.16 16.11 -6.82
CA GLN A 255 -7.57 15.76 -6.59
C GLN A 255 -8.07 14.73 -7.62
N ARG A 256 -7.81 14.94 -8.92
CA ARG A 256 -8.25 14.03 -9.97
C ARG A 256 -7.69 12.63 -9.81
N PHE A 257 -6.43 12.53 -9.37
CA PHE A 257 -5.77 11.25 -9.19
C PHE A 257 -6.24 10.54 -7.92
N LEU A 258 -6.28 11.24 -6.78
CA LEU A 258 -6.50 10.62 -5.47
C LEU A 258 -7.91 10.09 -5.23
N ILE A 259 -8.93 10.60 -5.94
CA ILE A 259 -10.32 10.12 -5.82
C ILE A 259 -10.44 8.59 -6.02
N HIS A 260 -9.59 8.01 -6.87
CA HIS A 260 -9.64 6.58 -7.22
C HIS A 260 -8.49 5.76 -6.63
N GLN A 261 -7.62 6.39 -5.85
CA GLN A 261 -6.48 5.69 -5.25
C GLN A 261 -6.91 4.99 -3.96
N LYS A 262 -6.29 3.83 -3.70
CA LYS A 262 -6.42 3.13 -2.42
C LYS A 262 -5.36 3.55 -1.41
N GLY A 263 -4.30 4.22 -1.87
CA GLY A 263 -3.18 4.57 -1.02
C GLY A 263 -2.19 5.47 -1.74
N MET A 264 -1.31 6.07 -0.96
CA MET A 264 -0.23 6.92 -1.43
C MET A 264 0.91 6.92 -0.42
N SER A 265 2.10 7.30 -0.88
CA SER A 265 3.22 7.59 0.01
C SER A 265 3.60 9.06 -0.09
N PHE A 266 4.08 9.63 1.01
CA PHE A 266 4.46 11.04 1.08
C PHE A 266 5.35 11.28 2.28
N ASP A 267 5.94 12.46 2.32
CA ASP A 267 6.72 12.90 3.46
C ASP A 267 5.86 13.80 4.35
N ILE A 268 5.76 13.45 5.64
CA ILE A 268 5.18 14.28 6.68
C ILE A 268 6.26 15.25 7.15
N VAL A 269 5.98 16.55 7.09
CA VAL A 269 6.89 17.60 7.50
C VAL A 269 6.26 18.36 8.65
N PHE A 270 6.74 18.09 9.85
CA PHE A 270 6.48 18.96 10.99
C PHE A 270 7.39 20.19 10.90
N LYS A 271 6.87 21.35 11.31
CA LYS A 271 7.60 22.62 11.29
C LYS A 271 8.96 22.48 11.99
N LEU A 272 10.03 22.88 11.29
CA LEU A 272 11.43 22.82 11.73
C LEU A 272 11.99 21.41 11.97
N GLN A 273 11.31 20.35 11.51
CA GLN A 273 11.79 18.98 11.63
C GLN A 273 12.16 18.38 10.28
N GLN A 274 12.96 17.33 10.33
CA GLN A 274 13.26 16.52 9.15
C GLN A 274 12.00 15.77 8.69
N PRO A 275 11.76 15.67 7.38
CA PRO A 275 10.62 14.92 6.85
C PRO A 275 10.61 13.45 7.27
N ILE A 276 9.43 12.85 7.39
CA ILE A 276 9.20 11.44 7.69
C ILE A 276 8.42 10.81 6.53
N THR A 277 9.01 9.85 5.82
CA THR A 277 8.32 9.18 4.70
C THR A 277 7.41 8.06 5.22
N VAL A 278 6.14 8.11 4.84
CA VAL A 278 5.13 7.13 5.23
C VAL A 278 4.45 6.49 4.03
N PHE A 279 4.01 5.24 4.20
CA PHE A 279 3.11 4.55 3.27
C PHE A 279 1.73 4.49 3.88
N THR A 280 0.71 4.89 3.14
CA THR A 280 -0.63 5.07 3.67
C THR A 280 -1.71 4.44 2.80
N GLU A 281 -2.76 3.97 3.46
CA GLU A 281 -4.03 3.58 2.84
C GLU A 281 -5.03 4.72 2.98
N ILE A 282 -5.77 5.03 1.92
CA ILE A 282 -6.86 6.01 1.94
C ILE A 282 -8.10 5.30 2.50
N ILE A 283 -8.55 5.75 3.67
CA ILE A 283 -9.69 5.18 4.39
C ILE A 283 -10.94 6.07 4.31
N TYR A 284 -10.77 7.33 3.90
CA TYR A 284 -11.85 8.29 3.75
C TYR A 284 -11.53 9.30 2.66
N THR A 285 -12.53 9.62 1.85
CA THR A 285 -12.47 10.69 0.86
C THR A 285 -13.77 11.48 0.93
N GLY A 286 -13.69 12.78 1.10
CA GLY A 286 -14.84 13.70 1.11
C GLY A 286 -14.53 14.97 0.33
N GLN A 287 -15.51 15.53 -0.36
CA GLN A 287 -15.35 16.79 -1.08
C GLN A 287 -15.96 17.94 -0.27
N LEU A 288 -15.23 19.04 -0.16
CA LEU A 288 -15.69 20.27 0.47
C LEU A 288 -16.47 21.13 -0.53
N GLU A 289 -17.28 22.06 -0.03
CA GLU A 289 -18.11 22.96 -0.86
C GLU A 289 -17.28 23.82 -1.83
N ASN A 290 -16.04 24.16 -1.45
CA ASN A 290 -15.11 24.89 -2.29
C ASN A 290 -14.40 24.02 -3.35
N GLY A 291 -14.80 22.75 -3.49
CA GLY A 291 -14.21 21.79 -4.42
C GLY A 291 -12.96 21.08 -3.92
N SER A 292 -12.36 21.50 -2.80
CA SER A 292 -11.18 20.83 -2.22
C SER A 292 -11.50 19.42 -1.73
N LEU A 293 -10.51 18.54 -1.75
CA LEU A 293 -10.69 17.15 -1.34
C LEU A 293 -10.10 16.93 0.05
N LEU A 294 -10.91 16.40 0.97
CA LEU A 294 -10.51 16.01 2.31
C LEU A 294 -10.27 14.50 2.34
N ILE A 295 -9.03 14.10 2.60
CA ILE A 295 -8.63 12.69 2.60
C ILE A 295 -8.23 12.28 4.01
N GLY A 296 -8.82 11.19 4.51
CA GLY A 296 -8.34 10.49 5.70
C GLY A 296 -7.47 9.32 5.29
N VAL A 297 -6.27 9.24 5.85
CA VAL A 297 -5.32 8.16 5.58
C VAL A 297 -4.94 7.42 6.86
N HIS A 298 -4.72 6.11 6.71
CA HIS A 298 -4.16 5.23 7.73
C HIS A 298 -2.70 4.89 7.36
N ILE A 299 -1.78 5.00 8.32
CA ILE A 299 -0.35 4.73 8.11
C ILE A 299 -0.12 3.23 8.18
N MET A 300 0.19 2.61 7.04
CA MET A 300 0.37 1.16 6.89
C MET A 300 1.82 0.72 7.10
N GLY A 301 2.80 1.59 6.83
CA GLY A 301 4.21 1.22 6.82
C GLY A 301 5.17 2.40 6.77
N ARG A 302 6.47 2.10 6.89
CA ARG A 302 7.56 3.07 7.13
C ARG A 302 8.56 3.15 5.97
N SER A 303 9.31 4.26 5.94
CA SER A 303 10.60 4.32 5.25
C SER A 303 11.60 3.31 5.85
N SER A 304 12.68 3.00 5.12
CA SER A 304 13.73 2.07 5.55
C SER A 304 14.59 2.55 6.74
N ARG A 305 14.34 3.76 7.28
CA ARG A 305 15.15 4.34 8.36
C ARG A 305 14.60 4.00 9.73
N ALA A 306 15.45 3.42 10.57
CA ALA A 306 15.12 3.10 11.96
C ALA A 306 14.82 4.39 12.77
N GLY A 307 13.80 4.37 13.62
CA GLY A 307 13.48 5.48 14.54
C GLY A 307 12.51 6.54 14.01
N GLU A 308 12.14 6.52 12.72
CA GLU A 308 11.27 7.57 12.16
C GLU A 308 9.83 7.52 12.68
N MET A 309 9.30 6.34 13.00
CA MET A 309 7.95 6.18 13.54
C MET A 309 7.89 6.52 15.02
N GLU A 310 8.93 6.21 15.78
CA GLU A 310 9.08 6.63 17.17
C GLU A 310 9.07 8.16 17.23
N ARG A 311 9.87 8.82 16.38
CA ARG A 311 9.85 10.29 16.24
C ARG A 311 8.47 10.81 15.86
N TYR A 312 7.80 10.20 14.87
CA TYR A 312 6.44 10.59 14.49
C TYR A 312 5.49 10.54 15.70
N LYS A 313 5.52 9.44 16.47
CA LYS A 313 4.68 9.27 17.65
C LYS A 313 4.98 10.32 18.73
N GLU A 314 6.25 10.57 19.04
CA GLU A 314 6.64 11.62 20.00
C GLU A 314 6.11 13.01 19.60
N MET A 315 6.17 13.33 18.30
CA MET A 315 5.63 14.60 17.79
C MET A 315 4.12 14.68 17.95
N VAL A 316 3.39 13.61 17.62
CA VAL A 316 1.93 13.54 17.79
C VAL A 316 1.54 13.62 19.26
N GLU A 317 2.26 12.95 20.16
CA GLU A 317 2.02 12.98 21.60
C GLU A 317 2.14 14.40 22.17
N THR A 318 3.16 15.15 21.72
CA THR A 318 3.36 16.56 22.08
C THR A 318 2.16 17.42 21.63
N MET A 319 1.58 17.13 20.46
CA MET A 319 0.42 17.85 19.94
C MET A 319 -0.90 17.45 20.65
N LEU A 320 -1.00 16.23 21.16
CA LEU A 320 -2.15 15.75 21.94
C LEU A 320 -2.15 16.31 23.37
N THR A 321 -1.00 16.69 23.89
CA THR A 321 -0.82 17.25 25.24
C THR A 321 -0.16 18.63 25.19
N PRO A 322 -0.84 19.66 24.63
CA PRO A 322 -0.29 21.01 24.56
C PRO A 322 -0.12 21.57 26.00
N GLY A 323 1.10 21.44 26.54
CA GLY A 323 1.44 21.84 27.92
C GLY A 323 2.56 21.03 28.59
N ALA A 324 3.01 19.90 28.02
CA ALA A 324 3.96 18.99 28.69
C ALA A 324 5.46 19.25 28.40
N SER A 325 5.86 20.34 27.73
CA SER A 325 7.30 20.62 27.54
C SER A 325 7.66 22.11 27.54
N THR A 326 8.08 22.60 28.71
CA THR A 326 9.38 23.29 28.92
C THR A 326 9.69 23.32 30.41
N SER A 327 10.31 22.25 30.91
CA SER A 327 11.16 22.29 32.11
C SER A 327 12.22 21.18 32.01
N ARG A 328 13.24 21.43 31.21
CA ARG A 328 14.58 20.88 31.41
C ARG A 328 15.60 21.97 31.17
#